data_AF-A0A382QC53-F1
#
_entry.id   AF-A0A382QC53-F1
#
_cell.length_a   1.000
_cell.length_b   1.000
_cell.length_c   1.000
_cell.angle_alpha   90.00
_cell.angle_beta   90.00
_cell.angle_gamma   90.00
#
_symmetry.space_group_name_H-M   'P 1'
#
loop_
_entity.id
_entity.type
_entity.pdbx_description
1 polymer ?
#
loop_
_entity_poly.entity_id
_entity_poly.type
_entity_poly.pdbx_seq_one_letter_code
_entity_poly.pdbx_strand_id
1 'polypeptide(L)'
;MEKDVVKNFLGAPFPITSEWHEEDTAGNRHHQRVALLHILLMKHKEKKGFVLFTDFCGLDNALKICKRLKLEQHNNWEQLDTVFNEIIPRVRKRTVKMHEKMAECIVNLARRGFHEIVCSMDKEFLVEITREKMDHKKLGEIDGIPNCCIDAFVENRWDIFEINALMLGKPIAQNRTTQQPNSSSNINRTTYTTPEEDEEFISRKARELGLPTQMIEDADFIIINTFNPGLGDESFEKQKDDSEAIATGVRTYPFLTHIPCEDCIRNFENSPSAIMNNRFSDFCKFRFPELYEA
;
A
#
# COMPACT_ATOMS: atom_id res chain seq x y z
N MET A 1 2.62 -26.62 -15.39
CA MET A 1 1.60 -25.71 -14.81
C MET A 1 2.23 -24.42 -14.30
N GLU A 2 3.02 -24.41 -13.22
CA GLU A 2 3.63 -23.16 -12.69
C GLU A 2 4.59 -22.51 -13.69
N LYS A 3 5.51 -23.29 -14.29
CA LYS A 3 6.39 -22.81 -15.37
C LYS A 3 5.62 -22.25 -16.57
N ASP A 4 4.45 -22.82 -16.89
CA ASP A 4 3.60 -22.30 -17.97
C ASP A 4 2.95 -20.97 -17.57
N VAL A 5 2.54 -20.82 -16.31
CA VAL A 5 2.03 -19.54 -15.79
C VAL A 5 3.13 -18.49 -15.85
N VAL A 6 4.36 -18.80 -15.41
CA VAL A 6 5.51 -17.89 -15.47
C VAL A 6 5.83 -17.50 -16.90
N LYS A 7 5.99 -18.48 -17.81
CA LYS A 7 6.29 -18.22 -19.22
C LYS A 7 5.21 -17.34 -19.89
N ASN A 8 3.93 -17.64 -19.64
CA ASN A 8 2.83 -16.86 -20.21
C ASN A 8 2.79 -15.45 -19.63
N PHE A 9 3.07 -15.30 -18.33
CA PHE A 9 3.14 -14.00 -17.68
C PHE A 9 4.29 -13.15 -18.22
N LEU A 10 5.47 -13.72 -18.39
CA LEU A 10 6.61 -13.00 -18.97
C LEU A 10 6.37 -12.58 -20.42
N GLY A 11 5.62 -13.36 -21.19
CA GLY A 11 5.23 -13.02 -22.56
C GLY A 11 4.11 -11.97 -22.67
N ALA A 12 3.26 -11.86 -21.66
CA ALA A 12 2.17 -10.90 -21.58
C ALA A 12 1.85 -10.58 -20.10
N PRO A 13 2.62 -9.67 -19.46
CA PRO A 13 2.40 -9.31 -18.07
C PRO A 13 1.01 -8.73 -17.87
N PHE A 14 0.41 -9.00 -16.71
CA PHE A 14 -0.84 -8.41 -16.30
C PHE A 14 -0.73 -7.86 -14.88
N PRO A 15 -1.61 -6.92 -14.49
CA PRO A 15 -1.59 -6.34 -13.14
C PRO A 15 -1.80 -7.39 -12.04
N ILE A 16 -0.95 -7.35 -11.01
CA ILE A 16 -0.97 -8.13 -9.76
C ILE A 16 -0.87 -7.18 -8.54
N THR A 17 -0.08 -6.10 -8.63
CA THR A 17 0.13 -5.11 -7.56
C THR A 17 -0.52 -3.76 -7.84
N SER A 18 -0.39 -2.85 -6.87
CA SER A 18 -0.89 -1.48 -6.90
C SER A 18 -0.17 -0.51 -7.81
N GLU A 19 1.06 -0.82 -8.22
CA GLU A 19 1.85 0.03 -9.11
C GLU A 19 1.63 -0.42 -10.56
N TRP A 20 0.52 0.02 -11.14
CA TRP A 20 0.25 -0.11 -12.57
C TRP A 20 -0.08 1.25 -13.16
N HIS A 21 0.82 1.76 -13.99
CA HIS A 21 0.52 2.85 -14.92
C HIS A 21 0.05 2.24 -16.24
N GLU A 22 -0.89 2.91 -16.92
CA GLU A 22 -1.39 2.46 -18.25
C GLU A 22 -0.25 2.29 -19.27
N GLU A 23 0.84 3.02 -19.09
CA GLU A 23 2.07 2.85 -19.84
C GLU A 23 2.84 1.61 -19.38
N ASP A 24 3.18 0.71 -20.32
CA ASP A 24 4.01 -0.47 -20.06
C ASP A 24 5.49 -0.10 -19.85
N THR A 25 5.78 0.45 -18.66
CA THR A 25 7.13 0.85 -18.26
C THR A 25 7.95 -0.33 -17.73
N ALA A 26 9.27 -0.21 -17.78
CA ALA A 26 10.17 -1.21 -17.19
C ALA A 26 9.94 -1.37 -15.66
N GLY A 27 9.56 -0.29 -14.97
CA GLY A 27 9.17 -0.32 -13.56
C GLY A 27 7.93 -1.19 -13.34
N ASN A 28 6.87 -0.95 -14.11
CA ASN A 28 5.62 -1.75 -14.00
C ASN A 28 5.92 -3.24 -14.21
N ARG A 29 6.65 -3.59 -15.27
CA ARG A 29 7.03 -5.00 -15.51
C ARG A 29 7.80 -5.60 -14.35
N HIS A 30 8.73 -4.84 -13.74
CA HIS A 30 9.47 -5.29 -12.57
C HIS A 30 8.55 -5.55 -11.37
N HIS A 31 7.67 -4.61 -11.00
CA HIS A 31 6.77 -4.79 -9.85
C HIS A 31 5.83 -5.99 -10.03
N GLN A 32 5.27 -6.15 -11.24
CA GLN A 32 4.38 -7.29 -11.50
C GLN A 32 5.15 -8.63 -11.50
N ARG A 33 6.39 -8.65 -12.01
CA ARG A 33 7.29 -9.81 -11.95
C ARG A 33 7.60 -10.22 -10.51
N VAL A 34 7.97 -9.26 -9.65
CA VAL A 34 8.29 -9.52 -8.24
C VAL A 34 7.07 -9.98 -7.45
N ALA A 35 5.88 -9.47 -7.78
CA ALA A 35 4.65 -9.94 -7.18
C ALA A 35 4.32 -11.39 -7.54
N LEU A 36 4.51 -11.77 -8.82
CA LEU A 36 4.39 -13.16 -9.22
C LEU A 36 5.39 -14.06 -8.46
N LEU A 37 6.64 -13.61 -8.28
CA LEU A 37 7.61 -14.31 -7.43
C LEU A 37 7.07 -14.52 -6.01
N HIS A 38 6.49 -13.50 -5.39
CA HIS A 38 5.94 -13.58 -4.04
C HIS A 38 4.77 -14.58 -3.93
N ILE A 39 3.91 -14.65 -4.95
CA ILE A 39 2.85 -15.65 -5.02
C ILE A 39 3.44 -17.07 -5.14
N LEU A 40 4.49 -17.25 -5.94
CA LEU A 40 5.18 -18.53 -6.08
C LEU A 40 5.90 -18.94 -4.79
N LEU A 41 6.53 -18.01 -4.09
CA LEU A 41 7.13 -18.26 -2.76
C LEU A 41 6.08 -18.78 -1.79
N MET A 42 4.89 -18.15 -1.74
CA MET A 42 3.78 -18.62 -0.92
C MET A 42 3.29 -20.02 -1.36
N LYS A 43 3.17 -20.25 -2.67
CA LYS A 43 2.78 -21.57 -3.22
C LYS A 43 3.73 -22.70 -2.76
N HIS A 44 5.02 -22.39 -2.67
CA HIS A 44 6.06 -23.32 -2.23
C HIS A 44 6.32 -23.27 -0.72
N LYS A 45 5.46 -22.59 0.06
CA LYS A 45 5.54 -22.47 1.53
C LYS A 45 6.79 -21.74 2.06
N GLU A 46 7.44 -20.92 1.22
CA GLU A 46 8.53 -20.02 1.60
C GLU A 46 7.99 -18.71 2.23
N LYS A 47 6.71 -18.40 1.97
CA LYS A 47 5.92 -17.34 2.61
C LYS A 47 4.60 -17.90 3.14
N LYS A 48 4.06 -17.29 4.20
CA LYS A 48 2.76 -17.67 4.78
C LYS A 48 1.59 -17.16 3.96
N GLY A 49 1.66 -15.93 3.47
CA GLY A 49 0.59 -15.31 2.71
C GLY A 49 1.09 -14.36 1.64
N PHE A 50 0.14 -13.90 0.84
CA PHE A 50 0.31 -12.79 -0.09
C PHE A 50 -1.02 -12.03 -0.21
N VAL A 51 -0.95 -10.70 -0.21
CA VAL A 51 -2.12 -9.83 -0.35
C VAL A 51 -2.28 -9.44 -1.81
N LEU A 52 -3.43 -9.76 -2.42
CA LEU A 52 -3.83 -9.29 -3.74
C LEU A 52 -4.78 -8.11 -3.57
N PHE A 53 -4.33 -6.93 -3.98
CA PHE A 53 -5.13 -5.72 -3.95
C PHE A 53 -6.04 -5.66 -5.18
N THR A 54 -7.32 -6.01 -5.01
CA THR A 54 -8.25 -6.23 -6.14
C THR A 54 -8.59 -4.94 -6.90
N ASP A 55 -8.50 -3.80 -6.22
CA ASP A 55 -8.69 -2.46 -6.82
C ASP A 55 -7.66 -2.14 -7.91
N PHE A 56 -6.49 -2.78 -7.87
CA PHE A 56 -5.42 -2.53 -8.83
C PHE A 56 -5.23 -3.67 -9.83
N CYS A 57 -5.18 -4.91 -9.33
CA CYS A 57 -5.00 -6.05 -10.23
C CYS A 57 -6.26 -6.40 -11.03
N GLY A 58 -7.43 -5.94 -10.56
CA GLY A 58 -8.73 -6.34 -11.08
C GLY A 58 -9.11 -7.72 -10.54
N LEU A 59 -10.37 -7.83 -10.12
CA LEU A 59 -10.82 -9.01 -9.41
C LEU A 59 -10.70 -10.31 -10.22
N ASP A 60 -11.06 -10.25 -11.50
CA ASP A 60 -10.99 -11.39 -12.41
C ASP A 60 -9.56 -11.89 -12.58
N ASN A 61 -8.57 -10.99 -12.63
CA ASN A 61 -7.16 -11.36 -12.72
C ASN A 61 -6.68 -12.03 -11.43
N ALA A 62 -7.04 -11.47 -10.28
CA ALA A 62 -6.74 -12.07 -8.97
C ALA A 62 -7.30 -13.51 -8.88
N LEU A 63 -8.57 -13.70 -9.19
CA LEU A 63 -9.19 -15.03 -9.18
C LEU A 63 -8.58 -15.98 -10.22
N LYS A 64 -8.24 -15.47 -11.40
CA LYS A 64 -7.62 -16.25 -12.48
C LYS A 64 -6.24 -16.76 -12.07
N ILE A 65 -5.39 -15.94 -11.43
CA ILE A 65 -4.08 -16.38 -10.97
C ILE A 65 -4.22 -17.39 -9.83
N CYS A 66 -5.14 -17.16 -8.87
CA CYS A 66 -5.42 -18.10 -7.79
C CYS A 66 -5.87 -19.46 -8.31
N LYS A 67 -6.81 -19.48 -9.26
CA LYS A 67 -7.28 -20.71 -9.90
C LYS A 67 -6.18 -21.44 -10.67
N ARG A 68 -5.38 -20.72 -11.46
CA ARG A 68 -4.30 -21.32 -12.26
C ARG A 68 -3.20 -21.93 -11.40
N LEU A 69 -2.87 -21.28 -10.29
CA LEU A 69 -1.86 -21.76 -9.34
C LEU A 69 -2.43 -22.67 -8.26
N LYS A 70 -3.75 -22.93 -8.27
CA LYS A 70 -4.47 -23.73 -7.26
C LYS A 70 -4.14 -23.25 -5.85
N LEU A 71 -4.26 -21.94 -5.62
CA LEU A 71 -4.04 -21.31 -4.33
C LEU A 71 -5.29 -21.52 -3.46
N GLU A 72 -5.09 -21.75 -2.17
CA GLU A 72 -6.21 -21.60 -1.24
C GLU A 72 -6.41 -20.10 -1.03
N GLN A 73 -7.67 -19.68 -1.10
CA GLN A 73 -8.04 -18.27 -1.02
C GLN A 73 -9.09 -18.12 0.06
N HIS A 74 -8.98 -17.04 0.82
CA HIS A 74 -10.10 -16.64 1.65
C HIS A 74 -11.14 -15.92 0.78
N ASN A 75 -12.41 -16.32 0.89
CA ASN A 75 -13.52 -15.84 0.06
C ASN A 75 -14.50 -14.94 0.84
N ASN A 76 -14.04 -14.19 1.86
CA ASN A 76 -14.90 -13.14 2.42
C ASN A 76 -14.86 -11.91 1.51
N TRP A 77 -15.68 -12.00 0.47
CA TRP A 77 -16.19 -10.89 -0.33
C TRP A 77 -16.93 -9.86 0.53
N GLU A 78 -17.47 -10.31 1.66
CA GLU A 78 -17.96 -9.46 2.73
C GLU A 78 -16.75 -8.95 3.51
N GLN A 79 -16.26 -7.76 3.11
CA GLN A 79 -15.39 -6.87 3.87
C GLN A 79 -14.47 -7.61 4.86
N LEU A 80 -13.23 -7.87 4.45
CA LEU A 80 -12.18 -7.58 5.43
C LEU A 80 -12.42 -6.12 5.78
N ASP A 81 -12.96 -5.85 6.96
CA ASP A 81 -12.97 -4.51 7.53
C ASP A 81 -11.48 -4.19 7.80
N THR A 82 -10.77 -3.87 6.72
CA THR A 82 -9.59 -3.03 6.68
C THR A 82 -10.09 -1.68 7.16
N VAL A 83 -10.29 -1.60 8.45
CA VAL A 83 -10.20 -0.34 9.12
C VAL A 83 -8.80 0.12 8.80
N PHE A 84 -8.69 1.17 7.98
CA PHE A 84 -7.50 2.00 7.85
C PHE A 84 -7.16 2.57 9.24
N ASN A 85 -6.72 1.70 10.13
CA ASN A 85 -6.06 2.00 11.37
C ASN A 85 -4.59 2.26 11.03
N GLU A 86 -4.39 2.96 9.90
CA GLU A 86 -3.20 3.71 9.65
C GLU A 86 -2.97 4.54 10.91
N ILE A 87 -1.75 4.44 11.43
CA ILE A 87 -1.24 5.42 12.37
C ILE A 87 -1.79 5.35 13.80
N ILE A 88 -1.87 4.16 14.40
CA ILE A 88 -1.57 4.12 15.84
C ILE A 88 -0.69 2.91 16.19
N PRO A 89 0.58 2.88 15.81
CA PRO A 89 1.55 2.42 16.78
C PRO A 89 1.71 3.57 17.79
N ARG A 90 1.70 3.23 19.07
CA ARG A 90 2.21 4.08 20.15
C ARG A 90 3.69 4.42 19.86
N VAL A 91 4.00 5.24 18.86
CA VAL A 91 5.35 5.68 18.58
C VAL A 91 5.60 6.93 19.42
N ARG A 92 6.15 6.62 20.60
CA ARG A 92 7.08 7.42 21.40
C ARG A 92 7.35 8.82 20.86
N LYS A 93 6.93 9.83 21.63
CA LYS A 93 7.44 11.20 21.61
C LYS A 93 7.45 11.85 20.22
N ARG A 94 6.26 12.16 19.68
CA ARG A 94 6.19 13.10 18.55
C ARG A 94 6.37 14.53 19.05
N THR A 95 7.06 15.33 18.24
CA THR A 95 7.04 16.79 18.34
C THR A 95 5.63 17.25 18.00
N VAL A 96 5.14 18.25 18.75
CA VAL A 96 3.73 18.67 18.87
C VAL A 96 3.22 19.40 17.60
N LYS A 97 3.37 18.81 16.40
CA LYS A 97 3.08 19.51 15.14
C LYS A 97 1.60 19.47 14.76
N MET A 98 0.93 18.33 14.92
CA MET A 98 -0.50 18.19 14.60
C MET A 98 -1.36 18.08 15.86
N HIS A 99 -2.48 18.80 15.89
CA HIS A 99 -3.42 18.81 17.02
C HIS A 99 -4.13 17.44 17.17
N GLU A 100 -4.27 16.94 18.40
CA GLU A 100 -4.82 15.59 18.68
C GLU A 100 -6.21 15.35 18.07
N LYS A 101 -7.12 16.32 18.18
CA LYS A 101 -8.43 16.22 17.55
C LYS A 101 -8.37 16.11 16.01
N MET A 102 -7.39 16.75 15.36
CA MET A 102 -7.22 16.67 13.90
C MET A 102 -6.64 15.30 13.51
N ALA A 103 -5.68 14.79 14.28
CA ALA A 103 -5.18 13.43 14.14
C ALA A 103 -6.32 12.40 14.25
N GLU A 104 -7.21 12.55 15.24
CA GLU A 104 -8.38 11.69 15.40
C GLU A 104 -9.36 11.80 14.22
N CYS A 105 -9.56 13.01 13.66
CA CYS A 105 -10.37 13.20 12.45
C CYS A 105 -9.78 12.44 11.25
N ILE A 106 -8.48 12.62 10.98
CA ILE A 106 -7.79 11.95 9.87
C ILE A 106 -7.92 10.44 9.99
N VAL A 107 -7.64 9.89 11.19
CA VAL A 107 -7.78 8.46 11.45
C VAL A 107 -9.20 7.99 11.19
N ASN A 108 -10.23 8.77 11.51
CA ASN A 108 -11.62 8.36 11.28
C ASN A 108 -12.09 8.51 9.84
N LEU A 109 -11.65 9.55 9.12
CA LEU A 109 -12.01 9.83 7.72
C LEU A 109 -11.26 8.96 6.72
N ALA A 110 -10.01 8.60 7.03
CA ALA A 110 -9.22 7.70 6.20
C ALA A 110 -9.70 6.24 6.26
N ARG A 111 -10.62 5.89 7.17
CA ARG A 111 -11.23 4.55 7.27
C ARG A 111 -12.09 4.29 6.05
N ARG A 112 -11.50 3.59 5.08
CA ARG A 112 -12.18 3.07 3.90
C ARG A 112 -12.07 1.55 3.94
N GLY A 113 -13.18 0.85 3.67
CA GLY A 113 -13.12 -0.59 3.46
C GLY A 113 -12.41 -0.87 2.14
N PHE A 114 -11.45 -1.79 2.15
CA PHE A 114 -10.76 -2.25 0.94
C PHE A 114 -11.13 -3.69 0.64
N HIS A 115 -11.23 -4.01 -0.65
CA HIS A 115 -11.41 -5.38 -1.11
C HIS A 115 -10.05 -6.00 -1.42
N GLU A 116 -9.53 -6.77 -0.47
CA GLU A 116 -8.27 -7.50 -0.63
C GLU A 116 -8.51 -9.01 -0.59
N ILE A 117 -7.77 -9.75 -1.41
CA ILE A 117 -7.74 -11.20 -1.35
C ILE A 117 -6.44 -11.63 -0.70
N VAL A 118 -6.53 -12.20 0.49
CA VAL A 118 -5.40 -12.88 1.12
C VAL A 118 -5.33 -14.32 0.61
N CYS A 119 -4.21 -14.66 -0.02
CA CYS A 119 -3.93 -16.01 -0.49
C CYS A 119 -2.91 -16.70 0.40
N SER A 120 -3.09 -17.99 0.62
CA SER A 120 -2.15 -18.82 1.38
C SER A 120 -2.23 -20.29 0.94
N MET A 121 -1.23 -21.08 1.29
CA MET A 121 -1.32 -22.55 1.27
C MET A 121 -1.67 -23.12 2.66
N ASP A 122 -1.80 -22.27 3.67
CA ASP A 122 -2.11 -22.59 5.06
C ASP A 122 -3.54 -22.16 5.40
N LYS A 123 -4.43 -23.14 5.58
CA LYS A 123 -5.84 -22.90 5.88
C LYS A 123 -6.07 -22.36 7.28
N GLU A 124 -5.25 -22.76 8.24
CA GLU A 124 -5.38 -22.30 9.62
C GLU A 124 -5.00 -20.82 9.70
N PHE A 125 -3.92 -20.43 9.02
CA PHE A 125 -3.52 -19.04 8.86
C PHE A 125 -4.63 -18.19 8.22
N LEU A 126 -5.28 -18.67 7.14
CA LEU A 126 -6.40 -17.93 6.55
C LEU A 126 -7.56 -17.72 7.53
N VAL A 127 -7.90 -18.73 8.34
CA VAL A 127 -8.97 -18.61 9.35
C VAL A 127 -8.58 -17.63 10.46
N GLU A 128 -7.31 -17.64 10.91
CA GLU A 128 -6.80 -16.69 11.90
C GLU A 128 -6.98 -15.25 11.44
N ILE A 129 -6.52 -14.96 10.22
CA ILE A 129 -6.54 -13.62 9.63
C ILE A 129 -7.95 -13.03 9.55
N THR A 130 -8.98 -13.84 9.31
CA THR A 130 -10.38 -13.36 9.20
C THR A 130 -10.95 -12.78 10.47
N ARG A 131 -10.34 -13.11 11.61
CA ARG A 131 -10.77 -12.66 12.93
C ARG A 131 -10.01 -11.42 13.38
N GLU A 132 -9.01 -11.01 12.61
CA GLU A 132 -8.14 -9.90 12.96
C GLU A 132 -8.57 -8.61 12.25
N LYS A 133 -8.27 -7.50 12.90
CA LYS A 133 -8.39 -6.18 12.30
C LYS A 133 -7.23 -5.98 11.33
N MET A 134 -7.55 -5.56 10.11
CA MET A 134 -6.54 -5.35 9.08
C MET A 134 -6.07 -3.91 9.05
N ASP A 135 -4.78 -3.69 9.32
CA ASP A 135 -4.08 -2.42 9.13
C ASP A 135 -2.78 -2.65 8.34
N HIS A 136 -2.07 -1.59 7.92
CA HIS A 136 -0.83 -1.73 7.14
C HIS A 136 0.23 -2.57 7.83
N LYS A 137 0.23 -2.59 9.17
CA LYS A 137 1.15 -3.44 9.90
C LYS A 137 0.78 -4.90 9.68
N LYS A 138 -0.48 -5.26 9.85
CA LYS A 138 -0.95 -6.61 9.61
C LYS A 138 -0.77 -7.04 8.14
N LEU A 139 -1.03 -6.15 7.18
CA LEU A 139 -0.79 -6.43 5.76
C LEU A 139 0.70 -6.72 5.50
N GLY A 140 1.60 -5.90 6.07
CA GLY A 140 3.03 -6.15 5.97
C GLY A 140 3.47 -7.46 6.62
N GLU A 141 2.88 -7.82 7.77
CA GLU A 141 3.13 -9.09 8.45
C GLU A 141 2.66 -10.30 7.63
N ILE A 142 1.48 -10.20 6.98
CA ILE A 142 0.97 -11.23 6.06
C ILE A 142 1.93 -11.43 4.88
N ASP A 143 2.45 -10.33 4.34
CA ASP A 143 3.45 -10.35 3.27
C ASP A 143 4.87 -10.73 3.74
N GLY A 144 5.06 -10.93 5.05
CA GLY A 144 6.34 -11.29 5.65
C GLY A 144 7.40 -10.21 5.57
N ILE A 145 7.00 -8.94 5.40
CA ILE A 145 7.89 -7.78 5.39
C ILE A 145 8.60 -7.67 6.75
N PRO A 146 9.89 -7.31 6.81
CA PRO A 146 10.57 -7.07 8.08
C PRO A 146 9.89 -5.95 8.90
N ASN A 147 9.68 -6.18 10.19
CA ASN A 147 9.03 -5.21 11.08
C ASN A 147 9.63 -3.80 11.02
N CYS A 148 10.95 -3.68 10.91
CA CYS A 148 11.59 -2.36 10.80
C CYS A 148 11.19 -1.59 9.52
N CYS A 149 10.90 -2.30 8.43
CA CYS A 149 10.43 -1.69 7.18
C CYS A 149 8.95 -1.37 7.25
N ILE A 150 8.14 -2.22 7.91
CA ILE A 150 6.73 -1.93 8.20
C ILE A 150 6.60 -0.68 9.06
N ASP A 151 7.34 -0.62 10.16
CA ASP A 151 7.31 0.51 11.09
C ASP A 151 7.75 1.80 10.37
N ALA A 152 8.82 1.75 9.58
CA ALA A 152 9.28 2.89 8.78
C ALA A 152 8.24 3.34 7.73
N PHE A 153 7.56 2.41 7.05
CA PHE A 153 6.48 2.76 6.12
C PHE A 153 5.33 3.48 6.82
N VAL A 154 4.90 2.97 7.98
CA VAL A 154 3.83 3.58 8.78
C VAL A 154 4.25 4.96 9.32
N GLU A 155 5.50 5.10 9.77
CA GLU A 155 6.05 6.39 10.19
C GLU A 155 6.08 7.40 9.04
N ASN A 156 6.57 6.97 7.88
CA ASN A 156 6.67 7.83 6.70
C ASN A 156 5.30 8.37 6.24
N ARG A 157 4.28 7.50 6.19
CA ARG A 157 2.91 7.90 5.86
C ARG A 157 2.40 8.98 6.82
N TRP A 158 2.74 8.89 8.10
CA TRP A 158 2.35 9.90 9.08
C TRP A 158 3.11 11.22 8.94
N ASP A 159 4.40 11.16 8.63
CA ASP A 159 5.18 12.38 8.43
C ASP A 159 4.59 13.25 7.32
N ILE A 160 4.07 12.63 6.25
CA ILE A 160 3.35 13.34 5.18
C ILE A 160 2.08 14.01 5.71
N PHE A 161 1.30 13.33 6.54
CA PHE A 161 0.12 13.92 7.19
C PHE A 161 0.49 15.13 8.05
N GLU A 162 1.56 15.05 8.84
CA GLU A 162 2.01 16.16 9.69
C GLU A 162 2.56 17.35 8.86
N ILE A 163 3.34 17.07 7.81
CA ILE A 163 3.85 18.11 6.90
C ILE A 163 2.66 18.84 6.26
N ASN A 164 1.70 18.11 5.70
CA ASN A 164 0.52 18.71 5.06
C ASN A 164 -0.35 19.48 6.07
N ALA A 165 -0.48 19.01 7.32
CA ALA A 165 -1.20 19.72 8.37
C ALA A 165 -0.53 21.06 8.73
N LEU A 166 0.81 21.12 8.79
CA LEU A 166 1.55 22.35 9.05
C LEU A 166 1.35 23.41 7.96
N MET A 167 1.05 22.99 6.73
CA MET A 167 0.81 23.91 5.61
C MET A 167 -0.52 24.67 5.73
N LEU A 168 -1.48 24.16 6.51
CA LEU A 168 -2.79 24.82 6.71
C LEU A 168 -2.67 26.20 7.38
N GLY A 169 -1.64 26.41 8.21
CA GLY A 169 -1.37 27.68 8.89
C GLY A 169 -0.56 28.69 8.09
N LYS A 170 -0.05 28.32 6.90
CA LYS A 170 0.76 29.22 6.04
C LYS A 170 -0.18 30.05 5.12
N PRO A 171 0.25 31.24 4.63
CA PRO A 171 -0.58 32.14 3.78
C PRO A 171 -1.12 31.56 2.45
N ILE A 172 -0.91 30.27 2.20
CA ILE A 172 -1.36 29.50 1.02
C ILE A 172 -2.86 29.13 1.11
N ALA A 173 -3.51 29.34 2.27
CA ALA A 173 -4.94 29.07 2.47
C ALA A 173 -5.90 29.82 1.51
N GLN A 174 -5.42 30.75 0.67
CA GLN A 174 -6.20 31.41 -0.38
C GLN A 174 -6.33 30.61 -1.69
N ASN A 175 -5.72 29.43 -1.84
CA ASN A 175 -5.91 28.56 -3.02
C ASN A 175 -6.83 27.35 -2.78
N ARG A 176 -7.55 27.29 -1.65
CA ARG A 176 -8.59 26.25 -1.42
C ARG A 176 -9.68 26.21 -2.52
N THR A 177 -9.76 27.22 -3.38
CA THR A 177 -10.81 27.38 -4.40
C THR A 177 -10.39 27.23 -5.86
N THR A 178 -9.10 27.07 -6.18
CA THR A 178 -8.62 27.02 -7.60
C THR A 178 -8.13 25.66 -8.07
N GLN A 179 -8.14 24.65 -7.21
CA GLN A 179 -7.87 23.26 -7.58
C GLN A 179 -8.96 22.34 -7.03
N GLN A 180 -10.19 22.46 -7.52
CA GLN A 180 -10.75 21.24 -8.11
C GLN A 180 -9.97 21.10 -9.42
N PRO A 181 -8.92 20.27 -9.50
CA PRO A 181 -8.55 19.84 -10.82
C PRO A 181 -9.79 19.08 -11.29
N ASN A 182 -10.41 19.59 -12.34
CA ASN A 182 -10.92 18.72 -13.38
C ASN A 182 -9.75 17.87 -13.91
N SER A 183 -9.15 17.04 -13.05
CA SER A 183 -8.45 15.86 -13.48
C SER A 183 -9.57 14.87 -13.75
N SER A 184 -10.13 15.01 -14.94
CA SER A 184 -10.28 13.86 -15.83
C SER A 184 -8.93 13.15 -15.97
N SER A 185 -8.39 12.60 -14.89
CA SER A 185 -7.62 11.38 -14.98
C SER A 185 -8.69 10.31 -15.16
N ASN A 186 -8.88 9.88 -16.40
CA ASN A 186 -9.60 8.67 -16.74
C ASN A 186 -8.89 7.44 -16.15
N ILE A 187 -8.58 7.45 -14.86
CA ILE A 187 -8.42 6.19 -14.14
C ILE A 187 -9.87 5.74 -13.97
N ASN A 188 -10.26 4.70 -14.70
CA ASN A 188 -11.52 3.99 -14.48
C ASN A 188 -11.55 3.47 -13.03
N ARG A 189 -11.84 4.37 -12.10
CA ARG A 189 -12.01 4.14 -10.68
C ARG A 189 -13.46 3.69 -10.48
N THR A 190 -13.74 2.46 -10.89
CA THR A 190 -15.08 1.85 -10.84
C THR A 190 -15.55 1.45 -9.43
N THR A 191 -15.09 2.10 -8.36
CA THR A 191 -15.48 1.73 -6.99
C THR A 191 -15.66 2.89 -5.99
N TYR A 192 -15.58 4.17 -6.39
CA TYR A 192 -15.90 5.23 -5.42
C TYR A 192 -17.39 5.58 -5.45
N THR A 193 -17.96 5.55 -4.25
CA THR A 193 -19.08 6.36 -3.81
C THR A 193 -19.07 7.72 -4.53
N THR A 194 -20.25 8.17 -4.92
CA THR A 194 -20.41 9.51 -5.50
C THR A 194 -19.83 10.56 -4.53
N PRO A 195 -19.31 11.69 -5.02
CA PRO A 195 -18.87 12.79 -4.13
C PRO A 195 -19.92 13.16 -3.07
N GLU A 196 -21.20 13.00 -3.41
CA GLU A 196 -22.36 13.22 -2.55
C GLU A 196 -22.48 12.17 -1.42
N GLU A 197 -22.17 10.90 -1.68
CA GLU A 197 -22.12 9.84 -0.67
C GLU A 197 -20.93 9.99 0.30
N ASP A 198 -19.79 10.48 -0.21
CA ASP A 198 -18.63 10.82 0.62
C ASP A 198 -18.95 12.01 1.54
N GLU A 199 -19.51 13.11 1.01
CA GLU A 199 -19.91 14.28 1.81
C GLU A 199 -20.97 13.95 2.88
N GLU A 200 -21.95 13.10 2.57
CA GLU A 200 -22.97 12.68 3.54
C GLU A 200 -22.39 11.75 4.62
N PHE A 201 -21.51 10.81 4.24
CA PHE A 201 -20.79 9.96 5.18
C PHE A 201 -19.94 10.80 6.14
N ILE A 202 -19.17 11.75 5.60
CA ILE A 202 -18.30 12.66 6.34
C ILE A 202 -19.12 13.53 7.30
N SER A 203 -20.20 14.16 6.81
CA SER A 203 -21.09 14.99 7.62
C SER A 203 -21.81 14.21 8.72
N ARG A 204 -22.12 12.93 8.50
CA ARG A 204 -22.68 12.05 9.54
C ARG A 204 -21.62 11.69 10.58
N LYS A 205 -20.42 11.30 10.15
CA LYS A 205 -19.30 11.01 11.06
C LYS A 205 -18.88 12.21 11.89
N ALA A 206 -18.91 13.41 11.30
CA ALA A 206 -18.75 14.70 11.97
C ALA A 206 -19.64 14.83 13.20
N ARG A 207 -20.94 14.56 13.01
CA ARG A 207 -21.98 14.68 14.02
C ARG A 207 -21.85 13.58 15.08
N GLU A 208 -21.53 12.35 14.67
CA GLU A 208 -21.27 11.23 15.61
C GLU A 208 -20.10 11.52 16.55
N LEU A 209 -19.07 12.22 16.06
CA LEU A 209 -17.84 12.51 16.80
C LEU A 209 -17.85 13.88 17.51
N GLY A 210 -18.88 14.71 17.32
CA GLY A 210 -18.98 16.04 17.93
C GLY A 210 -17.90 17.02 17.45
N LEU A 211 -17.43 16.87 16.21
CA LEU A 211 -16.31 17.63 15.66
C LEU A 211 -16.77 18.93 14.95
N PRO A 212 -16.04 20.06 15.07
CA PRO A 212 -16.31 21.25 14.28
C PRO A 212 -16.10 20.99 12.78
N THR A 213 -16.98 21.51 11.92
CA THR A 213 -16.90 21.33 10.45
C THR A 213 -15.55 21.76 9.88
N GLN A 214 -14.94 22.85 10.37
CA GLN A 214 -13.62 23.28 9.92
C GLN A 214 -12.54 22.21 10.09
N MET A 215 -12.58 21.45 11.19
CA MET A 215 -11.59 20.40 11.45
C MET A 215 -11.69 19.25 10.44
N ILE A 216 -12.88 19.06 9.88
CA ILE A 216 -13.19 17.99 8.93
C ILE A 216 -12.71 18.41 7.56
N GLU A 217 -13.05 19.62 7.12
CA GLU A 217 -12.53 20.21 5.88
C GLU A 217 -10.99 20.20 5.85
N ASP A 218 -10.36 20.53 6.98
CA ASP A 218 -8.92 20.52 7.13
C ASP A 218 -8.35 19.10 7.00
N ALA A 219 -9.00 18.11 7.62
CA ALA A 219 -8.59 16.71 7.56
C ALA A 219 -8.79 16.12 6.16
N ASP A 220 -9.90 16.41 5.49
CA ASP A 220 -10.17 16.00 4.11
C ASP A 220 -9.14 16.60 3.16
N PHE A 221 -8.85 17.89 3.31
CA PHE A 221 -7.82 18.55 2.53
C PHE A 221 -6.44 17.91 2.75
N ILE A 222 -6.08 17.61 4.00
CA ILE A 222 -4.84 16.90 4.33
C ILE A 222 -4.80 15.52 3.66
N ILE A 223 -5.87 14.73 3.79
CA ILE A 223 -5.99 13.38 3.19
C ILE A 223 -5.82 13.45 1.67
N ILE A 224 -6.57 14.35 1.01
CA ILE A 224 -6.50 14.53 -0.44
C ILE A 224 -5.07 14.86 -0.86
N ASN A 225 -4.37 15.77 -0.17
CA ASN A 225 -3.00 16.14 -0.52
C ASN A 225 -1.96 15.05 -0.21
N THR A 226 -2.20 14.21 0.79
CA THR A 226 -1.34 13.04 1.04
C THR A 226 -1.45 12.01 -0.08
N PHE A 227 -2.63 11.86 -0.70
CA PHE A 227 -2.84 10.92 -1.81
C PHE A 227 -2.63 11.52 -3.20
N ASN A 228 -2.85 12.82 -3.36
CA ASN A 228 -2.70 13.59 -4.59
C ASN A 228 -1.87 14.84 -4.27
N PRO A 229 -0.55 14.74 -4.35
CA PRO A 229 0.32 15.76 -3.81
C PRO A 229 0.26 17.08 -4.57
N GLY A 230 0.11 18.19 -3.83
CA GLY A 230 -0.02 19.52 -4.44
C GLY A 230 0.44 20.72 -3.59
N LEU A 231 1.09 20.54 -2.43
CA LEU A 231 1.31 21.66 -1.50
C LEU A 231 2.75 21.86 -1.03
N GLY A 232 3.40 22.85 -1.65
CA GLY A 232 4.56 23.54 -1.09
C GLY A 232 5.84 22.71 -1.01
N ASP A 233 6.94 23.43 -0.78
CA ASP A 233 8.30 22.89 -0.93
C ASP A 233 8.58 21.72 0.02
N GLU A 234 8.10 21.76 1.27
CA GLU A 234 8.32 20.68 2.26
C GLU A 234 7.63 19.36 1.87
N SER A 235 6.39 19.42 1.35
CA SER A 235 5.68 18.22 0.89
C SER A 235 6.32 17.67 -0.38
N PHE A 236 6.73 18.56 -1.29
CA PHE A 236 7.41 18.18 -2.52
C PHE A 236 8.76 17.49 -2.26
N GLU A 237 9.63 18.07 -1.42
CA GLU A 237 10.90 17.43 -1.08
C GLU A 237 10.68 16.08 -0.39
N LYS A 238 9.68 15.96 0.50
CA LYS A 238 9.38 14.67 1.14
C LYS A 238 8.98 13.59 0.14
N GLN A 239 8.16 13.93 -0.85
CA GLN A 239 7.75 12.97 -1.88
C GLN A 239 8.90 12.59 -2.82
N LYS A 240 9.78 13.55 -3.11
CA LYS A 240 10.99 13.30 -3.86
C LYS A 240 11.89 12.33 -3.10
N ASP A 241 12.10 12.55 -1.80
CA ASP A 241 12.86 11.64 -0.93
C ASP A 241 12.24 10.23 -0.93
N ASP A 242 10.91 10.13 -0.83
CA ASP A 242 10.20 8.85 -0.88
C ASP A 242 10.37 8.14 -2.24
N SER A 243 10.26 8.89 -3.33
CA SER A 243 10.47 8.37 -4.69
C SER A 243 11.91 7.89 -4.89
N GLU A 244 12.89 8.63 -4.36
CA GLU A 244 14.29 8.23 -4.35
C GLU A 244 14.53 6.99 -3.49
N ALA A 245 13.86 6.86 -2.34
CA ALA A 245 13.92 5.68 -1.48
C ALA A 245 13.33 4.45 -2.16
N ILE A 246 12.18 4.57 -2.85
CA ILE A 246 11.59 3.51 -3.68
C ILE A 246 12.60 3.07 -4.74
N ALA A 247 13.11 4.01 -5.52
CA ALA A 247 14.05 3.72 -6.61
C ALA A 247 15.35 3.09 -6.11
N THR A 248 15.82 3.51 -4.93
CA THR A 248 17.02 2.94 -4.29
C THR A 248 16.73 1.53 -3.77
N GLY A 249 15.57 1.33 -3.14
CA GLY A 249 15.10 0.03 -2.66
C GLY A 249 14.99 -1.01 -3.75
N VAL A 250 14.31 -0.68 -4.86
CA VAL A 250 14.19 -1.56 -6.03
C VAL A 250 15.56 -1.94 -6.60
N ARG A 251 16.50 -0.99 -6.67
CA ARG A 251 17.87 -1.25 -7.15
C ARG A 251 18.68 -2.13 -6.20
N THR A 252 18.47 -1.97 -4.90
CA THR A 252 19.25 -2.67 -3.86
C THR A 252 18.70 -4.08 -3.62
N TYR A 253 17.38 -4.22 -3.61
CA TYR A 253 16.66 -5.45 -3.28
C TYR A 253 15.61 -5.79 -4.34
N PRO A 254 16.02 -6.21 -5.55
CA PRO A 254 15.15 -6.37 -6.71
C PRO A 254 14.17 -7.56 -6.63
N PHE A 255 14.18 -8.31 -5.53
CA PHE A 255 13.27 -9.43 -5.29
C PHE A 255 12.27 -9.15 -4.17
N LEU A 256 12.21 -7.92 -3.66
CA LEU A 256 11.29 -7.51 -2.59
C LEU A 256 10.20 -6.59 -3.16
N THR A 257 8.99 -6.69 -2.58
CA THR A 257 7.86 -5.81 -2.92
C THR A 257 7.78 -4.56 -2.04
N HIS A 258 8.55 -4.49 -0.95
CA HIS A 258 8.47 -3.40 0.02
C HIS A 258 9.62 -2.41 -0.13
N ILE A 259 9.37 -1.17 0.31
CA ILE A 259 10.39 -0.14 0.43
C ILE A 259 11.23 -0.45 1.68
N PRO A 260 12.55 -0.70 1.55
CA PRO A 260 13.40 -0.92 2.72
C PRO A 260 13.59 0.37 3.51
N CYS A 261 13.63 0.26 4.85
CA CYS A 261 13.99 1.39 5.70
C CYS A 261 15.47 1.79 5.53
N GLU A 262 15.84 2.99 6.00
CA GLU A 262 17.23 3.49 5.90
C GLU A 262 18.26 2.52 6.50
N ASP A 263 17.97 1.93 7.65
CA ASP A 263 18.87 0.96 8.29
C ASP A 263 19.09 -0.27 7.41
N CYS A 264 18.04 -0.71 6.72
CA CYS A 264 18.16 -1.80 5.76
C CYS A 264 19.00 -1.40 4.55
N ILE A 265 18.85 -0.18 4.03
CA ILE A 265 19.68 0.32 2.93
C ILE A 265 21.15 0.46 3.34
N ARG A 266 21.42 1.01 4.53
CA ARG A 266 22.80 1.22 5.03
C ARG A 266 23.52 -0.10 5.32
N ASN A 267 22.81 -1.10 5.84
CA ASN A 267 23.35 -2.42 6.12
C ASN A 267 23.00 -3.43 5.02
N PHE A 268 23.50 -3.18 3.81
CA PHE A 268 23.08 -3.86 2.59
C PHE A 268 23.36 -5.38 2.54
N GLU A 269 24.23 -5.92 3.41
CA GLU A 269 24.56 -7.35 3.43
C GLU A 269 23.80 -8.12 4.51
N ASN A 270 23.56 -7.51 5.67
CA ASN A 270 23.10 -8.23 6.87
C ASN A 270 21.76 -7.71 7.40
N SER A 271 21.13 -6.75 6.73
CA SER A 271 19.81 -6.29 7.13
C SER A 271 18.74 -7.37 6.93
N PRO A 272 17.60 -7.28 7.65
CA PRO A 272 16.47 -8.17 7.40
C PRO A 272 16.00 -8.18 5.93
N SER A 273 16.03 -7.03 5.25
CA SER A 273 15.72 -6.94 3.83
C SER A 273 16.76 -7.63 2.95
N ALA A 274 18.06 -7.48 3.25
CA ALA A 274 19.12 -8.17 2.53
C ALA A 274 18.99 -9.70 2.64
N ILE A 275 18.76 -10.21 3.85
CA ILE A 275 18.56 -11.63 4.11
C ILE A 275 17.34 -12.15 3.33
N MET A 276 16.23 -11.43 3.39
CA MET A 276 15.00 -11.79 2.67
C MET A 276 15.20 -11.78 1.15
N ASN A 277 15.87 -10.75 0.61
CA ASN A 277 16.17 -10.61 -0.80
C ASN A 277 17.05 -11.75 -1.31
N ASN A 278 18.11 -12.09 -0.57
CA ASN A 278 19.01 -13.19 -0.94
C ASN A 278 18.27 -14.54 -0.95
N ARG A 279 17.45 -14.80 0.06
CA ARG A 279 16.62 -16.01 0.11
C ARG A 279 15.68 -16.11 -1.10
N PHE A 280 15.02 -15.01 -1.46
CA PHE A 280 14.07 -14.97 -2.58
C PHE A 280 14.78 -15.05 -3.94
N SER A 281 15.93 -14.39 -4.05
CA SER A 281 16.85 -14.52 -5.18
C SER A 281 17.25 -15.97 -5.40
N ASP A 282 17.71 -16.68 -4.36
CA ASP A 282 18.14 -18.08 -4.45
C ASP A 282 16.99 -19.01 -4.84
N PHE A 283 15.81 -18.81 -4.26
CA PHE A 283 14.59 -19.53 -4.65
C PHE A 283 14.27 -19.32 -6.13
N CYS A 284 14.26 -18.05 -6.57
CA CYS A 284 13.95 -17.68 -7.95
C CYS A 284 14.96 -18.30 -8.93
N LYS A 285 16.26 -18.15 -8.65
CA LYS A 285 17.36 -18.69 -9.46
C LYS A 285 17.29 -20.21 -9.61
N PHE A 286 16.89 -20.94 -8.57
CA PHE A 286 16.85 -22.40 -8.60
C PHE A 286 15.55 -22.96 -9.20
N ARG A 287 14.40 -22.37 -8.88
CA ARG A 287 13.08 -22.92 -9.24
C ARG A 287 12.51 -22.32 -10.53
N PHE A 288 12.77 -21.03 -10.77
CA PHE A 288 12.19 -20.23 -11.84
C PHE A 288 13.26 -19.33 -12.47
N PRO A 289 14.33 -19.89 -13.07
CA PRO A 289 15.44 -19.11 -13.63
C PRO A 289 14.96 -18.10 -14.68
N GLU A 290 13.91 -18.42 -15.43
CA GLU A 290 13.28 -17.50 -16.38
C GLU A 290 12.74 -16.21 -15.73
N LEU A 291 12.33 -16.26 -14.45
CA LEU A 291 11.85 -15.10 -13.70
C LEU A 291 13.02 -14.29 -13.09
N TYR A 292 14.15 -14.97 -12.83
CA TYR A 292 15.37 -14.36 -12.32
C TYR A 292 16.08 -13.52 -13.39
N GLU A 293 16.09 -14.00 -14.63
CA GLU A 293 16.78 -13.38 -15.78
C GLU A 293 15.96 -12.29 -16.49
N ALA A 294 14.66 -12.21 -16.22
CA ALA A 294 13.68 -11.33 -16.88
C ALA A 294 13.80 -9.84 -16.52
#